data_AF-A0A7S4C6F3-F1
#
_entry.id   AF-A0A7S4C6F3-F1
#
_cell.length_a   1.000
_cell.length_b   1.000
_cell.length_c   1.000
_cell.angle_alpha   90.00
_cell.angle_beta   90.00
_cell.angle_gamma   90.00
#
_symmetry.space_group_name_H-M   'P 1'
#
loop_
_entity.id
_entity.type
_entity.pdbx_description
1 polymer ?
#
loop_
_entity_poly.entity_id
_entity_poly.type
_entity_poly.pdbx_seq_one_letter_code
_entity_poly.pdbx_strand_id
1 'polypeptide(L)'
;MTAARPTMASRRLRPLAPMVLFAASAAAALSPRPITGPWPQAFPAKDMCSNCGLCLTSVGVRSVTSACAFLGKGMSRAESMEGSVHGRTRQYTQHDLAEAHFGVHESIVLARGLGIEGAQWTGVTTGIAIAWLESGEVDAVVVTSQKADDGFAAPSPLLARTVDEVLQGRRVKPSLSPALAVLDEIAADASIKRLLFCGVGCAVQALRGVGAADGVS
;
A
#
# COMPACT_ATOMS: atom_id res chain seq x y z
N MET A 1 -10.28 89.20 22.56
CA MET A 1 -10.72 87.85 23.00
C MET A 1 -11.86 87.41 22.11
N THR A 2 -11.58 86.64 21.07
CA THR A 2 -12.58 86.09 20.15
C THR A 2 -12.04 84.80 19.57
N ALA A 3 -12.44 83.66 20.14
CA ALA A 3 -12.10 82.33 19.65
C ALA A 3 -13.12 81.92 18.57
N ALA A 4 -12.61 81.59 17.38
CA ALA A 4 -13.39 81.14 16.23
C ALA A 4 -13.85 79.68 16.39
N ARG A 5 -15.09 79.39 15.96
CA ARG A 5 -15.67 78.04 15.87
C ARG A 5 -15.02 77.23 14.74
N PRO A 6 -14.77 75.92 14.91
CA PRO A 6 -14.33 75.06 13.81
C PRO A 6 -15.52 74.60 12.96
N THR A 7 -15.35 74.65 11.64
CA THR A 7 -16.25 74.18 10.59
C THR A 7 -16.17 72.66 10.41
N MET A 8 -17.31 71.97 10.35
CA MET A 8 -17.41 70.55 9.97
C MET A 8 -17.01 70.35 8.50
N ALA A 9 -16.00 69.52 8.26
CA ALA A 9 -15.65 69.06 6.92
C ALA A 9 -16.52 67.87 6.52
N SER A 10 -17.16 67.96 5.35
CA SER A 10 -18.01 66.91 4.79
C SER A 10 -17.17 65.71 4.30
N ARG A 11 -17.50 64.52 4.83
CA ARG A 11 -16.83 63.26 4.53
C ARG A 11 -17.32 62.74 3.17
N ARG A 12 -16.53 62.91 2.11
CA ARG A 12 -16.84 62.33 0.79
C ARG A 12 -16.66 60.81 0.83
N LEU A 13 -17.72 60.07 0.52
CA LEU A 13 -17.70 58.61 0.33
C LEU A 13 -16.83 58.26 -0.89
N ARG A 14 -15.88 57.33 -0.71
CA ARG A 14 -15.06 56.76 -1.80
C ARG A 14 -15.88 55.71 -2.56
N PRO A 15 -15.75 55.62 -3.89
CA PRO A 15 -16.43 54.56 -4.65
C PRO A 15 -15.78 53.21 -4.34
N LEU A 16 -16.62 52.19 -4.19
CA LEU A 16 -16.20 50.80 -4.03
C LEU A 16 -15.57 50.31 -5.35
N ALA A 17 -14.36 49.76 -5.28
CA ALA A 17 -13.70 49.14 -6.41
C ALA A 17 -14.48 47.88 -6.87
N PRO A 18 -14.53 47.58 -8.18
CA PRO A 18 -15.22 46.39 -8.66
C PRO A 18 -14.47 45.15 -8.19
N MET A 19 -15.16 44.32 -7.43
CA MET A 19 -14.69 43.05 -6.92
C MET A 19 -14.60 42.08 -8.10
N VAL A 20 -13.39 41.85 -8.60
CA VAL A 20 -13.11 40.84 -9.63
C VAL A 20 -13.32 39.47 -8.98
N LEU A 21 -14.47 38.84 -9.27
CA LEU A 21 -14.67 37.43 -8.95
C LEU A 21 -13.76 36.60 -9.86
N PHE A 22 -12.66 36.09 -9.30
CA PHE A 22 -12.01 34.93 -9.86
C PHE A 22 -12.99 33.76 -9.74
N ALA A 23 -13.52 33.32 -10.87
CA ALA A 23 -14.22 32.04 -10.94
C ALA A 23 -13.23 30.96 -10.51
N ALA A 24 -13.43 30.40 -9.31
CA ALA A 24 -12.75 29.20 -8.90
C ALA A 24 -13.12 28.11 -9.91
N SER A 25 -12.21 27.82 -10.83
CA SER A 25 -12.33 26.61 -11.65
C SER A 25 -12.37 25.47 -10.65
N ALA A 26 -13.52 24.81 -10.54
CA ALA A 26 -13.62 23.57 -9.81
C ALA A 26 -12.67 22.60 -10.51
N ALA A 27 -11.46 22.47 -9.97
CA ALA A 27 -10.54 21.42 -10.35
C ALA A 27 -11.30 20.14 -10.05
N ALA A 28 -11.89 19.54 -11.10
CA ALA A 28 -12.41 18.19 -11.02
C ALA A 28 -11.30 17.37 -10.38
N ALA A 29 -11.55 16.85 -9.18
CA ALA A 29 -10.56 16.11 -8.42
C ALA A 29 -10.00 15.04 -9.35
N LEU A 30 -8.77 15.25 -9.84
CA LEU A 30 -8.16 14.39 -10.84
C LEU A 30 -8.09 13.02 -10.20
N SER A 31 -8.86 12.07 -10.74
CA SER A 31 -8.84 10.70 -10.25
C SER A 31 -7.39 10.21 -10.31
N PRO A 32 -6.83 9.74 -9.20
CA PRO A 32 -5.43 9.34 -9.16
C PRO A 32 -5.17 8.26 -10.21
N ARG A 33 -4.16 8.45 -11.05
CA ARG A 33 -3.85 7.56 -12.17
C ARG A 33 -2.63 6.69 -11.84
N PRO A 34 -2.63 5.41 -12.23
CA PRO A 34 -1.43 4.57 -12.22
C PRO A 34 -0.24 5.25 -12.88
N ILE A 35 0.95 5.03 -12.33
CA ILE A 35 2.21 5.46 -12.94
C ILE A 35 2.59 4.47 -14.04
N THR A 36 2.78 4.95 -15.27
CA THR A 36 3.15 4.13 -16.44
C THR A 36 4.57 4.36 -16.94
N GLY A 37 5.31 5.29 -16.31
CA GLY A 37 6.69 5.60 -16.68
C GLY A 37 7.69 4.52 -16.26
N PRO A 38 8.96 4.61 -16.73
CA PRO A 38 9.97 3.61 -16.44
C PRO A 38 10.35 3.55 -14.96
N TRP A 39 10.38 2.34 -14.40
CA TRP A 39 10.95 2.09 -13.08
C TRP A 39 12.48 2.14 -13.13
N PRO A 40 13.18 2.67 -12.09
CA PRO A 40 12.62 3.23 -10.87
C PRO A 40 12.27 4.73 -10.94
N GLN A 41 12.77 5.46 -11.93
CA GLN A 41 12.80 6.93 -11.91
C GLN A 41 11.42 7.60 -11.98
N ALA A 42 10.43 6.97 -12.63
CA ALA A 42 9.08 7.50 -12.67
C ALA A 42 8.31 7.35 -11.35
N PHE A 43 8.83 6.56 -10.39
CA PHE A 43 8.14 6.24 -9.14
C PHE A 43 8.59 7.16 -8.01
N PRO A 44 7.71 7.48 -7.03
CA PRO A 44 8.03 8.48 -6.00
C PRO A 44 9.25 8.15 -5.13
N ALA A 45 9.51 6.87 -4.87
CA ALA A 45 10.69 6.42 -4.12
C ALA A 45 11.99 6.40 -4.95
N LYS A 46 11.92 6.64 -6.27
CA LYS A 46 13.06 6.63 -7.20
C LYS A 46 13.94 5.40 -7.00
N ASP A 47 15.25 5.54 -6.95
CA ASP A 47 16.21 4.44 -6.79
C ASP A 47 16.01 3.60 -5.51
N MET A 48 15.26 4.08 -4.53
CA MET A 48 14.88 3.33 -3.33
C MET A 48 13.58 2.52 -3.50
N CYS A 49 12.94 2.58 -4.68
CA CYS A 49 11.68 1.89 -4.95
C CYS A 49 11.89 0.38 -4.99
N SER A 50 11.26 -0.35 -4.07
CA SER A 50 11.28 -1.83 -4.07
C SER A 50 10.37 -2.48 -5.13
N ASN A 51 9.82 -1.72 -6.07
CA ASN A 51 8.86 -2.17 -7.06
C ASN A 51 7.69 -3.00 -6.48
N CYS A 52 7.09 -2.59 -5.36
CA CYS A 52 6.03 -3.39 -4.71
C CYS A 52 4.69 -3.42 -5.48
N GLY A 53 4.54 -2.60 -6.53
CA GLY A 53 3.34 -2.52 -7.37
C GLY A 53 2.28 -1.53 -6.91
N LEU A 54 2.42 -0.90 -5.73
CA LEU A 54 1.41 0.03 -5.18
C LEU A 54 1.06 1.16 -6.16
N CYS A 55 2.07 1.77 -6.78
CA CYS A 55 1.89 2.92 -7.67
C CYS A 55 1.37 2.55 -9.07
N LEU A 56 1.29 1.25 -9.39
CA LEU A 56 0.77 0.75 -10.66
C LEU A 56 -0.75 0.64 -10.67
N THR A 57 -1.42 1.04 -9.58
CA THR A 57 -2.86 0.93 -9.44
C THR A 57 -3.47 2.26 -9.02
N SER A 58 -4.70 2.50 -9.46
CA SER A 58 -5.49 3.68 -9.11
C SER A 58 -5.87 3.69 -7.63
N VAL A 59 -6.01 2.50 -7.02
CA VAL A 59 -6.21 2.29 -5.58
C VAL A 59 -4.96 2.66 -4.80
N GLY A 60 -3.81 2.10 -5.17
CA GLY A 60 -2.59 2.23 -4.39
C GLY A 60 -1.92 3.61 -4.51
N VAL A 61 -1.97 4.23 -5.69
CA VAL A 61 -1.33 5.53 -5.92
C VAL A 61 -1.91 6.64 -5.03
N ARG A 62 -3.19 6.51 -4.59
CA ARG A 62 -3.83 7.49 -3.68
C ARG A 62 -3.15 7.57 -2.33
N SER A 63 -2.62 6.45 -1.84
CA SER A 63 -2.01 6.34 -0.51
C SER A 63 -0.49 6.27 -0.59
N VAL A 64 0.15 6.60 -1.72
CA VAL A 64 1.60 6.35 -1.88
C VAL A 64 2.45 7.09 -0.83
N THR A 65 2.06 8.29 -0.42
CA THR A 65 2.74 9.12 0.59
C THR A 65 2.58 8.56 2.01
N SER A 66 1.45 7.91 2.30
CA SER A 66 1.10 7.36 3.61
C SER A 66 1.31 5.85 3.74
N ALA A 67 1.47 5.12 2.64
CA ALA A 67 1.60 3.66 2.61
C ALA A 67 2.98 3.18 2.16
N CYS A 68 3.70 3.93 1.32
CA CYS A 68 5.00 3.47 0.85
C CYS A 68 5.99 3.27 2.02
N ALA A 69 6.64 2.11 2.05
CA ALA A 69 7.64 1.73 3.04
C ALA A 69 8.96 2.53 2.92
N PHE A 70 9.10 3.36 1.89
CA PHE A 70 10.33 4.14 1.61
C PHE A 70 10.09 5.65 1.57
N LEU A 71 8.87 6.12 1.88
CA LEU A 71 8.52 7.53 1.90
C LEU A 71 7.95 7.93 3.27
N GLY A 72 8.16 9.19 3.65
CA GLY A 72 7.72 9.71 4.94
C GLY A 72 8.29 8.89 6.10
N LYS A 73 7.43 8.32 6.95
CA LYS A 73 7.83 7.43 8.05
C LYS A 73 8.53 6.14 7.56
N GLY A 74 8.37 5.78 6.29
CA GLY A 74 8.94 4.57 5.71
C GLY A 74 8.57 3.31 6.50
N MET A 75 9.57 2.45 6.75
CA MET A 75 9.37 1.18 7.48
C MET A 75 9.07 1.34 8.98
N SER A 76 9.38 2.49 9.60
CA SER A 76 9.01 2.74 11.01
C SER A 76 7.50 2.78 11.24
N ARG A 77 6.72 2.87 10.16
CA ARG A 77 5.25 2.77 10.20
C ARG A 77 4.77 1.40 10.66
N ALA A 78 5.55 0.34 10.44
CA ALA A 78 5.20 -1.01 10.89
C ALA A 78 4.91 -1.04 12.39
N GLU A 79 5.71 -0.33 13.21
CA GLU A 79 5.53 -0.28 14.66
C GLU A 79 4.18 0.34 15.04
N SER A 80 3.77 1.41 14.33
CA SER A 80 2.47 2.05 14.56
C SER A 80 1.27 1.22 14.07
N MET A 81 1.50 0.22 13.20
CA MET A 81 0.44 -0.65 12.69
C MET A 81 0.20 -1.86 13.58
N GLU A 82 1.16 -2.25 14.43
CA GLU A 82 1.09 -3.46 15.26
C GLU A 82 -0.19 -3.52 16.10
N GLY A 83 -0.55 -2.44 16.79
CA GLY A 83 -1.76 -2.39 17.60
C GLY A 83 -3.04 -2.64 16.79
N SER A 84 -3.13 -2.10 15.58
CA SER A 84 -4.30 -2.29 14.70
C SER A 84 -4.33 -3.68 14.03
N VAL A 85 -3.17 -4.26 13.72
CA VAL A 85 -3.07 -5.53 12.98
C VAL A 85 -3.07 -6.74 13.92
N HIS A 86 -2.45 -6.61 15.09
CA HIS A 86 -2.25 -7.71 16.04
C HIS A 86 -3.03 -7.53 17.35
N GLY A 87 -3.72 -6.40 17.54
CA GLY A 87 -4.42 -6.07 18.79
C GLY A 87 -3.50 -5.64 19.94
N ARG A 88 -2.19 -5.67 19.74
CA ARG A 88 -1.16 -5.23 20.70
C ARG A 88 0.11 -4.80 19.97
N THR A 89 0.96 -4.05 20.66
CA THR A 89 2.32 -3.77 20.21
C THR A 89 3.27 -4.84 20.72
N ARG A 90 4.47 -4.91 20.13
CA ARG A 90 5.55 -5.73 20.65
C ARG A 90 5.89 -5.38 22.10
N GLN A 91 6.28 -6.38 22.87
CA GLN A 91 6.68 -6.29 24.27
C GLN A 91 8.06 -6.92 24.43
N TYR A 92 9.00 -6.15 24.95
CA TYR A 92 10.35 -6.64 25.20
C TYR A 92 10.96 -5.88 26.37
N THR A 93 11.91 -6.52 27.04
CA THR A 93 12.70 -5.95 28.13
C THR A 93 14.17 -6.21 27.86
N GLN A 94 15.06 -5.65 28.67
CA GLN A 94 16.49 -5.97 28.61
C GLN A 94 16.82 -7.46 28.81
N HIS A 95 15.91 -8.24 29.39
CA HIS A 95 16.09 -9.68 29.65
C HIS A 95 15.27 -10.58 28.71
N ASP A 96 14.38 -10.00 27.91
CA ASP A 96 13.58 -10.71 26.91
C ASP A 96 13.46 -9.86 25.65
N LEU A 97 14.21 -10.24 24.63
CA LEU A 97 14.32 -9.53 23.36
C LEU A 97 13.61 -10.28 22.22
N ALA A 98 12.80 -11.30 22.51
CA ALA A 98 12.18 -12.12 21.48
C ALA A 98 11.36 -11.28 20.50
N GLU A 99 10.44 -10.45 20.99
CA GLU A 99 9.63 -9.59 20.12
C GLU A 99 10.38 -8.36 19.59
N ALA A 100 11.53 -8.00 20.19
CA ALA A 100 12.43 -7.00 19.61
C ALA A 100 13.10 -7.52 18.32
N HIS A 101 13.40 -8.82 18.26
CA HIS A 101 14.02 -9.46 17.09
C HIS A 101 13.01 -9.96 16.06
N PHE A 102 11.92 -10.57 16.51
CA PHE A 102 10.99 -11.30 15.64
C PHE A 102 9.64 -10.61 15.46
N GLY A 103 9.39 -9.50 16.17
CA GLY A 103 8.10 -8.81 16.17
C GLY A 103 7.04 -9.51 17.00
N VAL A 104 5.80 -9.02 16.92
CA VAL A 104 4.63 -9.58 17.61
C VAL A 104 4.36 -11.01 17.13
N HIS A 105 4.40 -11.99 18.03
CA HIS A 105 4.11 -13.40 17.72
C HIS A 105 3.47 -14.13 18.91
N GLU A 106 2.82 -15.27 18.64
CA GLU A 106 2.31 -16.17 19.68
C GLU A 106 3.23 -17.38 19.89
N SER A 107 3.69 -17.99 18.80
CA SER A 107 4.65 -19.10 18.82
C SER A 107 5.53 -19.09 17.58
N ILE A 108 6.75 -19.59 17.72
CA ILE A 108 7.68 -19.83 16.61
C ILE A 108 8.00 -21.31 16.59
N VAL A 109 7.66 -21.98 15.49
CA VAL A 109 7.83 -23.43 15.33
C VAL A 109 8.55 -23.76 14.04
N LEU A 110 9.22 -24.92 14.04
CA LEU A 110 9.74 -25.52 12.82
C LEU A 110 8.67 -26.42 12.21
N ALA A 111 8.35 -26.21 10.94
CA ALA A 111 7.33 -26.98 10.23
C ALA A 111 7.87 -27.48 8.88
N ARG A 112 7.38 -28.66 8.46
CA ARG A 112 7.59 -29.21 7.13
C ARG A 112 6.26 -29.19 6.38
N GLY A 113 6.29 -28.67 5.15
CA GLY A 113 5.12 -28.61 4.26
C GLY A 113 4.79 -29.96 3.62
N LEU A 114 3.77 -29.97 2.76
CA LEU A 114 3.20 -31.17 2.15
C LEU A 114 4.03 -31.77 1.00
N GLY A 115 5.23 -31.24 0.72
CA GLY A 115 6.09 -31.75 -0.35
C GLY A 115 5.63 -31.32 -1.74
N ILE A 116 5.20 -30.06 -1.89
CA ILE A 116 4.72 -29.53 -3.17
C ILE A 116 5.87 -29.47 -4.19
N GLU A 117 5.68 -30.15 -5.32
CA GLU A 117 6.69 -30.27 -6.36
C GLU A 117 7.11 -28.91 -6.93
N GLY A 118 8.42 -28.69 -7.02
CA GLY A 118 9.00 -27.46 -7.58
C GLY A 118 8.89 -26.22 -6.70
N ALA A 119 8.32 -26.33 -5.49
CA ALA A 119 8.34 -25.27 -4.50
C ALA A 119 9.77 -24.94 -4.03
N GLN A 120 9.96 -23.76 -3.42
CA GLN A 120 11.30 -23.31 -2.97
C GLN A 120 11.92 -24.22 -1.88
N TRP A 121 11.07 -24.72 -0.99
CA TRP A 121 11.40 -25.67 0.07
C TRP A 121 10.36 -26.79 0.03
N THR A 122 9.77 -27.16 1.18
CA THR A 122 8.73 -28.20 1.25
C THR A 122 7.30 -27.70 0.94
N GLY A 123 7.14 -26.43 0.53
CA GLY A 123 5.85 -25.87 0.11
C GLY A 123 4.90 -25.46 1.23
N VAL A 124 5.40 -24.97 2.39
CA VAL A 124 4.53 -24.54 3.51
C VAL A 124 3.56 -23.43 3.07
N THR A 125 4.06 -22.32 2.51
CA THR A 125 3.23 -21.19 2.08
C THR A 125 2.20 -21.58 1.03
N THR A 126 2.61 -22.37 0.02
CA THR A 126 1.71 -22.84 -1.03
C THR A 126 0.66 -23.80 -0.48
N GLY A 127 1.03 -24.68 0.45
CA GLY A 127 0.08 -25.59 1.10
C GLY A 127 -1.00 -24.85 1.90
N ILE A 128 -0.61 -23.80 2.63
CA ILE A 128 -1.58 -22.94 3.34
C ILE A 128 -2.52 -22.26 2.34
N ALA A 129 -1.97 -21.68 1.26
CA ALA A 129 -2.77 -21.00 0.25
C ALA A 129 -3.78 -21.91 -0.45
N ILE A 130 -3.37 -23.13 -0.80
CA ILE A 130 -4.26 -24.15 -1.39
C ILE A 130 -5.35 -24.52 -0.39
N ALA A 131 -4.98 -24.87 0.84
CA ALA A 131 -5.94 -25.29 1.85
C ALA A 131 -7.01 -24.21 2.13
N TRP A 132 -6.60 -22.95 2.24
CA TRP A 132 -7.52 -21.83 2.50
C TRP A 132 -8.44 -21.51 1.32
N LEU A 133 -7.95 -21.72 0.09
CA LEU A 133 -8.75 -21.52 -1.12
C LEU A 133 -9.76 -22.66 -1.29
N GLU A 134 -9.34 -23.92 -1.13
CA GLU A 134 -10.19 -25.11 -1.27
C GLU A 134 -11.27 -25.18 -0.19
N SER A 135 -10.95 -24.80 1.05
CA SER A 135 -11.92 -24.74 2.14
C SER A 135 -12.87 -23.55 2.05
N GLY A 136 -12.63 -22.63 1.10
CA GLY A 136 -13.39 -21.40 0.97
C GLY A 136 -13.21 -20.46 2.16
N GLU A 137 -12.06 -20.48 2.84
CA GLU A 137 -11.70 -19.45 3.85
C GLU A 137 -11.33 -18.13 3.19
N VAL A 138 -10.80 -18.19 1.97
CA VAL A 138 -10.56 -17.02 1.11
C VAL A 138 -11.18 -17.23 -0.25
N ASP A 139 -11.57 -16.13 -0.89
CA ASP A 139 -12.17 -16.14 -2.20
C ASP A 139 -11.07 -16.05 -3.28
N ALA A 140 -9.93 -15.44 -2.96
CA ALA A 140 -8.79 -15.29 -3.86
C ALA A 140 -7.45 -15.28 -3.12
N VAL A 141 -6.37 -15.60 -3.83
CA VAL A 141 -5.00 -15.55 -3.34
C VAL A 141 -4.13 -14.70 -4.26
N VAL A 142 -3.46 -13.68 -3.74
CA VAL A 142 -2.42 -12.98 -4.50
C VAL A 142 -1.12 -13.75 -4.39
N VAL A 143 -0.59 -14.18 -5.54
CA VAL A 143 0.72 -14.84 -5.65
C VAL A 143 1.60 -14.13 -6.68
N THR A 144 2.91 -14.35 -6.61
CA THR A 144 3.84 -13.94 -7.66
C THR A 144 4.10 -15.12 -8.59
N SER A 145 3.56 -15.07 -9.81
CA SER A 145 3.83 -16.00 -10.90
C SER A 145 5.02 -15.51 -11.75
N GLN A 146 5.23 -16.15 -12.90
CA GLN A 146 6.17 -15.74 -13.94
C GLN A 146 5.46 -15.94 -15.28
N LYS A 147 5.68 -15.04 -16.25
CA LYS A 147 5.24 -15.29 -17.62
C LYS A 147 6.14 -16.35 -18.24
N ALA A 148 5.56 -17.19 -19.10
CA ALA A 148 6.26 -18.35 -19.68
C ALA A 148 7.54 -17.98 -20.44
N ASP A 149 7.56 -16.78 -21.05
CA ASP A 149 8.60 -16.39 -22.00
C ASP A 149 9.74 -15.54 -21.39
N ASP A 150 9.59 -15.06 -20.14
CA ASP A 150 10.47 -14.02 -19.56
C ASP A 150 11.48 -14.55 -18.52
N GLY A 151 11.48 -15.87 -18.26
CA GLY A 151 12.36 -16.50 -17.27
C GLY A 151 12.17 -15.97 -15.83
N PHE A 152 13.15 -16.24 -14.95
CA PHE A 152 13.09 -15.83 -13.54
C PHE A 152 13.20 -14.31 -13.30
N ALA A 153 13.55 -13.53 -14.33
CA ALA A 153 13.86 -12.11 -14.21
C ALA A 153 12.61 -11.21 -14.17
N ALA A 154 11.46 -11.70 -14.63
CA ALA A 154 10.22 -10.93 -14.71
C ALA A 154 9.08 -11.57 -13.89
N PRO A 155 9.11 -11.46 -12.55
CA PRO A 155 7.98 -11.84 -11.73
C PRO A 155 6.73 -11.03 -12.09
N SER A 156 5.59 -11.70 -12.19
CA SER A 156 4.29 -11.08 -12.45
C SER A 156 3.33 -11.41 -11.32
N PRO A 157 2.58 -10.45 -10.77
CA PRO A 157 1.51 -10.77 -9.83
C PRO A 157 0.40 -11.55 -10.55
N LEU A 158 -0.29 -12.39 -9.80
CA LEU A 158 -1.44 -13.18 -10.23
C LEU A 158 -2.46 -13.21 -9.10
N LEU A 159 -3.71 -12.87 -9.42
CA LEU A 159 -4.85 -13.04 -8.53
C LEU A 159 -5.46 -14.43 -8.76
N ALA A 160 -4.97 -15.41 -8.01
CA ALA A 160 -5.36 -16.81 -8.16
C ALA A 160 -6.75 -17.09 -7.56
N ARG A 161 -7.57 -17.81 -8.32
CA ARG A 161 -8.90 -18.33 -7.95
C ARG A 161 -8.97 -19.86 -7.98
N THR A 162 -7.94 -20.50 -8.48
CA THR A 162 -7.82 -21.96 -8.58
C THR A 162 -6.51 -22.45 -7.99
N VAL A 163 -6.47 -23.74 -7.64
CA VAL A 163 -5.26 -24.41 -7.13
C VAL A 163 -4.12 -24.33 -8.15
N ASP A 164 -4.42 -24.52 -9.44
CA ASP A 164 -3.41 -24.45 -10.51
C ASP A 164 -2.77 -23.07 -10.60
N GLU A 165 -3.55 -22.00 -10.44
CA GLU A 165 -3.03 -20.62 -10.39
C GLU A 165 -2.18 -20.38 -9.14
N VAL A 166 -2.60 -20.87 -7.97
CA VAL A 166 -1.78 -20.80 -6.74
C VAL A 166 -0.44 -21.51 -6.94
N LEU A 167 -0.44 -22.67 -7.61
CA LEU A 167 0.77 -23.44 -7.91
C LEU A 167 1.74 -22.68 -8.82
N GLN A 168 1.30 -21.73 -9.66
CA GLN A 168 2.21 -20.87 -10.43
C GLN A 168 3.09 -19.99 -9.53
N GLY A 169 2.62 -19.72 -8.31
CA GLY A 169 3.31 -18.98 -7.26
C GLY A 169 4.29 -19.78 -6.40
N ARG A 170 4.37 -21.10 -6.55
CA ARG A 170 5.02 -22.01 -5.57
C ARG A 170 6.51 -21.80 -5.32
N ARG A 171 7.20 -21.14 -6.25
CA ARG A 171 8.65 -20.87 -6.18
C ARG A 171 8.91 -19.37 -6.09
N VAL A 172 9.95 -19.02 -5.32
CA VAL A 172 10.48 -17.65 -5.25
C VAL A 172 11.08 -17.26 -6.59
N LYS A 173 10.77 -16.04 -7.04
CA LYS A 173 11.45 -15.40 -8.18
C LYS A 173 12.47 -14.44 -7.56
N PRO A 174 13.78 -14.61 -7.81
CA PRO A 174 14.83 -13.84 -7.14
C PRO A 174 14.98 -12.43 -7.76
N SER A 175 13.88 -11.70 -7.88
CA SER A 175 13.78 -10.35 -8.44
C SER A 175 12.66 -9.58 -7.73
N LEU A 176 12.68 -8.25 -7.82
CA LEU A 176 11.62 -7.42 -7.24
C LEU A 176 10.30 -7.66 -7.98
N SER A 177 9.23 -7.94 -7.23
CA SER A 177 7.92 -8.29 -7.77
C SER A 177 6.87 -7.23 -7.45
N PRO A 178 6.12 -6.73 -8.45
CA PRO A 178 5.04 -5.78 -8.24
C PRO A 178 3.76 -6.47 -7.74
N ALA A 179 3.84 -7.15 -6.59
CA ALA A 179 2.77 -7.95 -6.00
C ALA A 179 1.45 -7.19 -5.81
N LEU A 180 1.47 -5.87 -5.61
CA LEU A 180 0.29 -5.03 -5.44
C LEU A 180 -0.29 -4.46 -6.75
N ALA A 181 0.25 -4.83 -7.92
CA ALA A 181 -0.31 -4.34 -9.19
C ALA A 181 -1.71 -4.90 -9.48
N VAL A 182 -2.16 -5.91 -8.73
CA VAL A 182 -3.52 -6.50 -8.82
C VAL A 182 -4.57 -5.76 -7.99
N LEU A 183 -4.24 -4.68 -7.28
CA LEU A 183 -5.20 -3.99 -6.42
C LEU A 183 -6.42 -3.42 -7.16
N ASP A 184 -6.24 -2.93 -8.40
CA ASP A 184 -7.36 -2.45 -9.20
C ASP A 184 -8.29 -3.61 -9.64
N GLU A 185 -7.71 -4.77 -9.96
CA GLU A 185 -8.47 -5.99 -10.27
C GLU A 185 -9.28 -6.46 -9.06
N ILE A 186 -8.65 -6.49 -7.88
CA ILE A 186 -9.32 -6.84 -6.62
C ILE A 186 -10.47 -5.87 -6.33
N ALA A 187 -10.25 -4.56 -6.50
CA ALA A 187 -11.26 -3.55 -6.23
C ALA A 187 -12.43 -3.58 -7.22
N ALA A 188 -12.20 -4.03 -8.46
CA ALA A 188 -13.24 -4.17 -9.47
C ALA A 188 -14.10 -5.44 -9.27
N ASP A 189 -13.57 -6.45 -8.60
CA ASP A 189 -14.26 -7.73 -8.40
C ASP A 189 -14.99 -7.81 -7.05
N ALA A 190 -16.27 -7.46 -7.06
CA ALA A 190 -17.13 -7.49 -5.87
C ALA A 190 -17.35 -8.89 -5.27
N SER A 191 -16.94 -9.97 -5.95
CA SER A 191 -17.00 -11.33 -5.40
C SER A 191 -15.90 -11.60 -4.37
N ILE A 192 -14.82 -10.80 -4.35
CA ILE A 192 -13.71 -10.95 -3.41
C ILE A 192 -14.04 -10.23 -2.11
N LYS A 193 -14.34 -10.99 -1.07
CA LYS A 193 -14.58 -10.48 0.29
C LYS A 193 -13.43 -10.84 1.23
N ARG A 194 -12.77 -11.97 0.98
CA ARG A 194 -11.68 -12.51 1.78
C ARG A 194 -10.50 -12.82 0.86
N LEU A 195 -9.37 -12.19 1.14
CA LEU A 195 -8.16 -12.27 0.31
C LEU A 195 -7.01 -12.81 1.14
N LEU A 196 -6.31 -13.82 0.62
CA LEU A 196 -4.98 -14.18 1.12
C LEU A 196 -3.93 -13.44 0.27
N PHE A 197 -3.01 -12.74 0.93
CA PHE A 197 -1.90 -12.05 0.25
C PHE A 197 -0.57 -12.74 0.55
N CYS A 198 0.04 -13.36 -0.47
CA CYS A 198 1.37 -13.93 -0.37
C CYS A 198 2.41 -12.96 -0.96
N GLY A 199 3.09 -12.21 -0.09
CA GLY A 199 4.09 -11.22 -0.52
C GLY A 199 5.18 -10.97 0.52
N VAL A 200 6.09 -10.05 0.17
CA VAL A 200 7.24 -9.67 1.01
C VAL A 200 6.90 -8.50 1.94
N GLY A 201 7.76 -8.25 2.94
CA GLY A 201 7.49 -7.28 4.02
C GLY A 201 7.14 -5.87 3.55
N CYS A 202 7.85 -5.29 2.56
CA CYS A 202 7.54 -3.95 2.08
C CYS A 202 6.17 -3.87 1.37
N ALA A 203 5.74 -4.94 0.68
CA ALA A 203 4.44 -5.01 0.04
C ALA A 203 3.33 -5.19 1.09
N VAL A 204 3.56 -5.98 2.13
CA VAL A 204 2.61 -6.12 3.26
C VAL A 204 2.42 -4.79 3.98
N GLN A 205 3.50 -4.07 4.30
CA GLN A 205 3.40 -2.74 4.92
C GLN A 205 2.62 -1.76 4.04
N ALA A 206 2.91 -1.74 2.74
CA ALA A 206 2.17 -0.92 1.78
C ALA A 206 0.69 -1.30 1.71
N LEU A 207 0.36 -2.59 1.63
CA LEU A 207 -1.02 -3.08 1.62
C LEU A 207 -1.79 -2.65 2.86
N ARG A 208 -1.18 -2.77 4.05
CA ARG A 208 -1.79 -2.34 5.32
C ARG A 208 -1.93 -0.82 5.43
N GLY A 209 -1.16 -0.05 4.67
CA GLY A 209 -1.27 1.40 4.59
C GLY A 209 -2.29 1.91 3.57
N VAL A 210 -2.84 1.06 2.70
CA VAL A 210 -3.87 1.47 1.72
C VAL A 210 -5.11 1.96 2.45
N GLY A 211 -5.62 3.12 2.07
CA GLY A 211 -6.81 3.72 2.68
C GLY A 211 -6.57 4.37 4.04
N ALA A 212 -5.33 4.39 4.55
CA ALA A 212 -4.96 5.26 5.66
C ALA A 212 -5.04 6.71 5.18
N ALA A 213 -5.71 7.57 5.96
CA ALA A 213 -5.77 8.99 5.63
C ALA A 213 -4.35 9.58 5.62
N ASP A 214 -3.99 10.22 4.51
CA ASP A 214 -2.81 11.05 4.46
C ASP A 214 -3.05 12.20 5.44
N GLY A 215 -2.24 12.36 6.49
CA GLY A 215 -2.30 13.49 7.43
C GLY A 215 -2.00 14.86 6.78
N VAL A 216 -2.14 14.96 5.47
CA VAL A 216 -2.16 16.17 4.65
C VAL A 216 -3.63 16.39 4.29
N SER A 217 -4.39 16.93 5.24
CA SER A 217 -5.70 17.55 5.03
C SER A 217 -5.64 18.97 5.56
#